data_AF-A0A640YBP0-F1
#
_entry.id   AF-A0A640YBP0-F1
#
_cell.length_a   1.000
_cell.length_b   1.000
_cell.length_c   1.000
_cell.angle_alpha   90.00
_cell.angle_beta   90.00
_cell.angle_gamma   90.00
#
_symmetry.space_group_name_H-M   'P 1'
#
loop_
_entity.id
_entity.type
_entity.pdbx_description
1 polymer ?
#
loop_
_entity_poly.entity_id
_entity_poly.type
_entity_poly.pdbx_seq_one_letter_code
_entity_poly.pdbx_strand_id
1 'polypeptide(L)'
;MTTFWQAVLYVHLLAMAFFLGGQLVVALALVPVERANPDRERLRAVARRFGIGSALALAVLLLTGIAMAERFSMWGSGTLRLKLVLVGALIALTLIHLRFPRAHALQGLILVLTLVVVWLGLDLAV
;
A
#
# COMPACT_ATOMS: atom_id res chain seq x y z
N MET A 1 -16.61 3.22 -20.24
CA MET A 1 -15.44 3.86 -19.59
C MET A 1 -14.83 4.85 -20.56
N THR A 2 -14.52 6.09 -20.13
CA THR A 2 -13.77 7.05 -20.98
C THR A 2 -12.27 6.84 -20.79
N THR A 3 -11.44 7.26 -21.75
CA THR A 3 -9.96 7.20 -21.68
C THR A 3 -9.40 7.79 -20.38
N PHE A 4 -9.95 8.91 -19.90
CA PHE A 4 -9.53 9.54 -18.65
C PHE A 4 -9.70 8.61 -17.43
N TRP A 5 -10.90 8.08 -17.21
CA TRP A 5 -11.17 7.16 -16.10
C TRP A 5 -10.40 5.83 -16.20
N GLN A 6 -10.13 5.36 -17.42
CA GLN A 6 -9.24 4.21 -17.62
C GLN A 6 -7.81 4.53 -17.19
N ALA A 7 -7.30 5.73 -17.48
CA ALA A 7 -5.99 6.16 -17.01
C ALA A 7 -5.95 6.30 -15.48
N VAL A 8 -7.00 6.84 -14.85
CA VAL A 8 -7.11 6.92 -13.38
C VAL A 8 -7.06 5.53 -12.74
N LEU A 9 -7.84 4.57 -13.26
CA LEU A 9 -7.82 3.19 -12.79
C LEU A 9 -6.45 2.54 -13.01
N TYR A 10 -5.84 2.74 -14.18
CA TYR A 10 -4.51 2.21 -14.48
C TYR A 10 -3.46 2.73 -13.49
N VAL A 11 -3.45 4.02 -13.20
CA VAL A 11 -2.53 4.64 -12.22
C VAL A 11 -2.81 4.12 -10.81
N HIS A 12 -4.08 3.94 -10.42
CA HIS A 12 -4.46 3.33 -9.14
C HIS A 12 -3.87 1.91 -9.01
N LEU A 13 -4.07 1.08 -10.04
CA LEU A 13 -3.57 -0.30 -10.05
C LEU A 13 -2.04 -0.37 -10.09
N LEU A 14 -1.38 0.55 -10.80
CA LEU A 14 0.08 0.63 -10.83
C LEU A 14 0.65 0.99 -9.44
N ALA A 15 0.03 1.97 -8.77
CA ALA A 15 0.40 2.33 -7.40
C ALA A 15 0.14 1.18 -6.41
N MET A 16 -0.96 0.45 -6.57
CA MET A 16 -1.28 -0.74 -5.80
C MET A 16 -0.23 -1.84 -6.00
N ALA A 17 0.13 -2.12 -7.25
CA ALA A 17 1.14 -3.11 -7.60
C ALA A 17 2.52 -2.76 -7.04
N PHE A 18 2.91 -1.48 -7.10
CA PHE A 18 4.15 -1.02 -6.48
C PHE A 18 4.13 -1.21 -4.96
N PHE A 19 3.05 -0.78 -4.29
CA PHE A 19 2.96 -0.79 -2.84
C PHE A 19 2.93 -2.23 -2.29
N LEU A 20 1.98 -3.05 -2.75
CA LEU A 20 1.86 -4.44 -2.31
C LEU A 20 3.04 -5.29 -2.82
N GLY A 21 3.39 -5.17 -4.10
CA GLY A 21 4.48 -5.95 -4.70
C GLY A 21 5.82 -5.66 -4.04
N GLY A 22 6.11 -4.39 -3.75
CA GLY A 22 7.31 -4.01 -3.02
C GLY A 22 7.34 -4.54 -1.58
N GLN A 23 6.21 -4.54 -0.87
CA GLN A 23 6.11 -5.17 0.46
C GLN A 23 6.42 -6.67 0.39
N LEU A 24 5.90 -7.38 -0.62
CA LEU A 24 6.19 -8.80 -0.83
C LEU A 24 7.66 -9.05 -1.13
N VAL A 25 8.27 -8.27 -2.03
CA VAL A 25 9.72 -8.38 -2.34
C VAL A 25 10.56 -8.14 -1.08
N VAL A 26 10.23 -7.11 -0.30
CA VAL A 26 10.96 -6.82 0.93
C VAL A 26 10.81 -7.96 1.94
N ALA A 27 9.57 -8.41 2.18
CA ALA A 27 9.29 -9.42 3.19
C ALA A 27 9.82 -10.82 2.83
N LEU A 28 9.69 -11.22 1.56
CA LEU A 28 9.96 -12.59 1.12
C LEU A 28 11.35 -12.79 0.51
N ALA A 29 11.95 -11.76 -0.06
CA ALA A 29 13.26 -11.86 -0.70
C ALA A 29 14.34 -11.08 0.07
N LEU A 30 14.13 -9.77 0.27
CA LEU A 30 15.18 -8.90 0.82
C LEU A 30 15.50 -9.22 2.29
N VAL A 31 14.48 -9.30 3.15
CA VAL A 31 14.68 -9.54 4.59
C VAL A 31 15.35 -10.90 4.86
N PRO A 32 14.95 -12.01 4.23
CA PRO A 32 15.64 -13.30 4.43
C PRO A 32 17.11 -13.26 4.00
N VAL A 33 17.42 -12.66 2.84
CA VAL A 33 18.80 -12.57 2.32
C VAL A 33 19.69 -11.74 3.26
N GLU A 34 19.19 -10.57 3.69
CA GLU A 34 19.92 -9.67 4.59
C GLU A 34 20.06 -10.22 6.02
N ARG A 35 19.17 -11.15 6.44
CA ARG A 35 19.35 -11.87 7.71
C ARG A 35 20.49 -12.90 7.62
N ALA A 36 20.68 -13.53 6.47
CA ALA A 36 21.74 -14.52 6.26
C ALA A 36 23.12 -13.88 6.06
N ASN A 37 23.20 -12.75 5.36
CA ASN A 37 24.44 -12.01 5.11
C ASN A 37 24.22 -10.50 5.37
N PRO A 38 24.43 -10.03 6.61
CA PRO A 38 24.03 -8.69 7.00
C PRO A 38 24.86 -7.57 6.35
N ASP A 39 24.25 -6.79 5.46
CA ASP A 39 24.77 -5.51 4.98
C ASP A 39 23.80 -4.39 5.37
N ARG A 40 24.04 -3.82 6.54
CA ARG A 40 23.16 -2.80 7.13
C ARG A 40 23.09 -1.51 6.31
N GLU A 41 24.13 -1.18 5.56
CA GLU A 41 24.15 0.04 4.76
C GLU A 41 23.30 -0.15 3.50
N ARG A 42 23.47 -1.28 2.80
CA ARG A 42 22.63 -1.65 1.66
C ARG A 42 21.16 -1.75 2.04
N LEU A 43 20.83 -2.45 3.13
CA LEU A 43 19.46 -2.59 3.60
C LEU A 43 18.82 -1.22 3.92
N ARG A 44 19.57 -0.29 4.54
CA ARG A 44 19.07 1.08 4.81
C ARG A 44 18.85 1.89 3.54
N ALA A 45 19.73 1.76 2.55
CA ALA A 45 19.59 2.46 1.27
C ALA A 45 18.34 1.97 0.51
N VAL A 46 18.11 0.65 0.48
CA VAL A 46 16.90 0.05 -0.10
C VAL A 46 15.66 0.50 0.66
N ALA A 47 15.66 0.37 1.99
CA ALA A 47 14.52 0.77 2.83
C ALA A 47 14.14 2.24 2.66
N ARG A 48 15.13 3.15 2.53
CA ARG A 48 14.87 4.58 2.31
C ARG A 48 14.23 4.85 0.96
N ARG A 49 14.76 4.28 -0.12
CA ARG A 49 14.21 4.45 -1.48
C ARG A 49 12.83 3.84 -1.60
N PHE A 50 12.65 2.63 -1.06
CA PHE A 50 11.36 1.97 -1.02
C PHE A 50 10.35 2.78 -0.20
N GLY A 51 10.74 3.27 0.99
CA GLY A 51 9.87 4.08 1.84
C GLY A 51 9.35 5.36 1.16
N ILE A 52 10.21 6.08 0.42
CA ILE A 52 9.80 7.24 -0.38
C ILE A 52 8.81 6.83 -1.47
N GLY A 53 9.12 5.76 -2.21
CA GLY A 53 8.24 5.24 -3.25
C GLY A 53 6.88 4.79 -2.69
N SER A 54 6.87 4.13 -1.54
CA SER A 54 5.65 3.65 -0.87
C SER A 54 4.78 4.81 -0.40
N ALA A 55 5.38 5.89 0.12
CA ALA A 55 4.65 7.09 0.52
C ALA A 55 3.98 7.77 -0.69
N LEU A 56 4.69 7.88 -1.82
CA LEU A 56 4.12 8.40 -3.07
C LEU A 56 2.99 7.50 -3.60
N ALA A 57 3.19 6.18 -3.58
CA ALA A 57 2.17 5.22 -4.00
C ALA A 57 0.91 5.30 -3.13
N LEU A 58 1.05 5.41 -1.80
CA LEU A 58 -0.07 5.61 -0.88
C LEU A 58 -0.85 6.90 -1.18
N ALA A 59 -0.14 8.01 -1.45
CA ALA A 59 -0.79 9.26 -1.82
C ALA A 59 -1.60 9.11 -3.12
N VAL A 60 -1.03 8.46 -4.14
CA VAL A 60 -1.72 8.19 -5.41
C VAL A 60 -2.95 7.30 -5.17
N LEU A 61 -2.82 6.23 -4.39
CA LEU A 61 -3.93 5.31 -4.06
C LEU A 61 -5.08 6.04 -3.36
N LEU A 62 -4.77 6.93 -2.42
CA LEU A 62 -5.76 7.72 -1.70
C LEU A 62 -6.52 8.64 -2.66
N LEU A 63 -5.81 9.45 -3.44
CA LEU A 63 -6.41 10.43 -4.35
C LEU A 63 -7.26 9.76 -5.44
N THR A 64 -6.71 8.72 -6.08
CA THR A 64 -7.43 7.98 -7.12
C THR A 64 -8.59 7.16 -6.57
N GLY A 65 -8.46 6.61 -5.35
CA GLY A 65 -9.54 5.90 -4.67
C GLY A 65 -10.73 6.81 -4.34
N ILE A 66 -10.48 8.03 -3.83
CA ILE A 66 -11.52 9.04 -3.60
C ILE A 66 -12.21 9.41 -4.91
N ALA A 67 -11.43 9.70 -5.96
CA ALA A 67 -11.98 10.06 -7.26
C ALA A 67 -12.88 8.96 -7.86
N MET A 68 -12.48 7.69 -7.70
CA MET A 68 -13.28 6.55 -8.12
C MET A 68 -14.54 6.37 -7.25
N ALA A 69 -14.44 6.52 -5.93
CA ALA A 69 -15.58 6.42 -5.02
C ALA A 69 -16.68 7.43 -5.36
N GLU A 70 -16.29 8.68 -5.66
CA GLU A 70 -17.19 9.73 -6.16
C GLU A 70 -17.83 9.31 -7.49
N ARG A 71 -16.98 8.92 -8.46
CA ARG A 71 -17.44 8.57 -9.81
C ARG A 71 -18.47 7.44 -9.81
N PHE A 72 -18.29 6.45 -8.96
CA PHE A 72 -19.17 5.29 -8.86
C PHE A 72 -20.27 5.44 -7.80
N SER A 73 -20.39 6.61 -7.15
CA SER A 73 -21.39 6.86 -6.10
C SER A 73 -21.36 5.81 -4.98
N MET A 74 -20.17 5.32 -4.62
CA MET A 74 -19.99 4.17 -3.72
C MET A 74 -19.99 4.55 -2.23
N TRP A 75 -20.16 5.82 -1.87
CA TRP A 75 -20.10 6.31 -0.48
C TRP A 75 -21.10 5.65 0.47
N GLY A 76 -22.22 5.14 -0.06
CA GLY A 76 -23.20 4.36 0.72
C GLY A 76 -22.72 2.96 1.14
N SER A 77 -21.69 2.42 0.48
CA SER A 77 -21.22 1.04 0.68
C SER A 77 -20.56 0.82 2.03
N GLY A 78 -21.00 -0.20 2.76
CA GLY A 78 -20.35 -0.65 4.00
C GLY A 78 -18.92 -1.15 3.74
N THR A 79 -18.71 -1.87 2.63
CA THR A 79 -17.39 -2.36 2.21
C THR A 79 -16.42 -1.21 1.93
N LEU A 80 -16.89 -0.15 1.25
CA LEU A 80 -16.05 1.04 1.02
C LEU A 80 -15.68 1.72 2.35
N ARG A 81 -16.64 1.91 3.27
CA ARG A 81 -16.34 2.51 4.58
C ARG A 81 -15.30 1.69 5.35
N LEU A 82 -15.44 0.37 5.40
CA LEU A 82 -14.45 -0.51 6.02
C LEU A 82 -13.07 -0.35 5.35
N LYS A 83 -13.04 -0.37 4.01
CA LYS A 83 -11.81 -0.16 3.23
C LYS A 83 -11.15 1.19 3.57
N LEU A 84 -11.91 2.27 3.68
CA LEU A 84 -11.39 3.60 4.02
C LEU A 84 -10.82 3.66 5.44
N VAL A 85 -11.49 3.03 6.42
CA VAL A 85 -10.95 2.91 7.79
C VAL A 85 -9.61 2.17 7.78
N LEU A 86 -9.54 1.04 7.06
CA LEU A 86 -8.31 0.26 6.95
C LEU A 86 -7.19 1.00 6.20
N VAL A 87 -7.53 1.78 5.16
CA VAL A 87 -6.57 2.65 4.47
C VAL A 87 -6.07 3.76 5.39
N GLY A 88 -6.94 4.38 6.18
CA GLY A 88 -6.55 5.35 7.20
C GLY A 88 -5.60 4.74 8.23
N ALA A 89 -5.89 3.52 8.70
CA ALA A 89 -5.01 2.76 9.58
C ALA A 89 -3.67 2.45 8.92
N LEU A 90 -3.65 2.04 7.65
CA LEU A 90 -2.42 1.78 6.88
C LEU A 90 -1.54 3.03 6.76
N ILE A 91 -2.13 4.19 6.50
CA ILE A 91 -1.41 5.47 6.44
C ILE A 91 -0.80 5.76 7.82
N ALA A 92 -1.59 5.69 8.90
CA ALA A 92 -1.11 5.93 10.25
C ALA A 92 0.03 4.97 10.64
N LEU A 93 -0.14 3.67 10.40
CA LEU A 93 0.87 2.64 10.69
C LEU A 93 2.15 2.85 9.86
N THR A 94 2.01 3.25 8.60
CA THR A 94 3.15 3.56 7.73
C THR A 94 3.93 4.77 8.26
N LEU A 95 3.24 5.84 8.68
CA LEU A 95 3.88 7.00 9.31
C LEU A 95 4.57 6.64 10.63
N ILE A 96 3.95 5.79 11.45
CA ILE A 96 4.55 5.25 12.68
C ILE A 96 5.79 4.41 12.33
N HIS A 97 5.74 3.61 11.26
CA HIS A 97 6.86 2.78 10.81
C HIS A 97 8.06 3.61 10.35
N LEU A 98 7.83 4.77 9.72
CA LEU A 98 8.91 5.70 9.39
C LEU A 98 9.63 6.21 10.64
N ARG A 99 8.93 6.37 11.77
CA ARG A 99 9.53 6.79 13.04
C ARG A 99 10.17 5.64 13.81
N PHE A 100 9.62 4.44 13.70
CA PHE A 100 10.05 3.22 14.40
C PHE A 100 10.35 2.06 13.44
N PRO A 101 11.35 2.19 12.55
CA PRO A 101 11.59 1.22 11.48
C PRO A 101 12.07 -0.15 11.98
N ARG A 102 12.51 -0.25 13.25
CA ARG A 102 12.94 -1.52 13.87
C ARG A 102 11.78 -2.38 14.35
N ALA A 103 10.55 -1.88 14.36
CA ALA A 103 9.38 -2.65 14.78
C ALA A 103 8.94 -3.62 13.67
N HIS A 104 9.55 -4.81 13.60
CA HIS A 104 9.23 -5.82 12.58
C HIS A 104 7.76 -6.26 12.58
N ALA A 105 7.12 -6.27 13.76
CA ALA A 105 5.69 -6.54 13.88
C ALA A 105 4.83 -5.53 13.11
N LEU A 106 5.27 -4.27 13.06
CA LEU A 106 4.56 -3.20 12.37
C LEU A 106 4.59 -3.41 10.85
N GLN A 107 5.74 -3.83 10.31
CA GLN A 107 5.86 -4.17 8.89
C GLN A 107 4.97 -5.36 8.51
N GLY A 108 4.94 -6.40 9.35
CA GLY A 108 4.05 -7.55 9.14
C GLY A 108 2.57 -7.16 9.18
N LEU A 109 2.18 -6.33 10.16
CA LEU A 109 0.81 -5.82 10.26
C LEU A 109 0.40 -4.98 9.05
N ILE A 110 1.28 -4.08 8.59
CA ILE A 110 1.03 -3.27 7.39
C ILE A 110 0.80 -4.19 6.19
N LEU A 111 1.63 -5.22 5.97
CA LEU A 111 1.45 -6.16 4.87
C LEU A 111 0.09 -6.87 4.94
N VAL A 112 -0.28 -7.41 6.10
CA VAL A 112 -1.57 -8.09 6.29
C VAL A 112 -2.74 -7.14 6.00
N LEU A 113 -2.69 -5.92 6.52
CA LEU A 113 -3.73 -4.91 6.27
C LEU A 113 -3.79 -4.52 4.78
N THR A 114 -2.65 -4.40 4.10
CA THR A 114 -2.62 -4.16 2.65
C THR A 114 -3.35 -5.28 1.90
N LEU A 115 -3.08 -6.54 2.25
CA LEU A 115 -3.75 -7.69 1.62
C LEU A 115 -5.26 -7.65 1.83
N VAL A 116 -5.73 -7.34 3.04
CA VAL A 116 -7.17 -7.18 3.34
C VAL A 116 -7.77 -6.03 2.53
N VAL A 117 -7.10 -4.88 2.44
CA VAL A 117 -7.58 -3.73 1.66
C VAL A 117 -7.68 -4.04 0.17
N VAL A 118 -6.72 -4.80 -0.37
CA VAL A 118 -6.76 -5.25 -1.77
C VAL A 118 -7.90 -6.23 -1.97
N TRP A 119 -8.09 -7.19 -1.07
CA TRP A 119 -9.23 -8.12 -1.12
C TRP A 119 -10.58 -7.39 -1.15
N LEU A 120 -10.82 -6.45 -0.23
CA LEU A 120 -12.03 -5.63 -0.22
C LEU A 120 -12.16 -4.77 -1.49
N GLY A 121 -11.04 -4.44 -2.15
CA GLY A 121 -11.05 -3.79 -3.45
C GLY A 121 -11.57 -4.68 -4.57
N LEU A 122 -11.29 -5.98 -4.52
CA LEU A 122 -11.84 -6.97 -5.46
C LEU A 122 -13.34 -7.14 -5.25
N ASP A 123 -13.79 -7.22 -3.99
CA ASP A 123 -15.22 -7.31 -3.65
C ASP A 123 -16.04 -6.10 -4.14
N LEU A 124 -15.41 -4.93 -4.28
CA LEU A 124 -16.04 -3.72 -4.83
C LEU A 124 -16.03 -3.67 -6.36
N ALA A 125 -15.20 -4.49 -7.01
CA ALA A 125 -15.03 -4.51 -8.46
C ALA A 125 -15.91 -5.53 -9.18
N VAL A 126 -16.47 -6.50 -8.43
CA VAL A 126 -17.41 -7.52 -8.89
C VAL A 126 -18.83 -7.11 -8.56
#